data_AF-A0A6N2LKK7-F1
#
_entry.id   AF-A0A6N2LKK7-F1
#
_cell.length_a   1.000
_cell.length_b   1.000
_cell.length_c   1.000
_cell.angle_alpha   90.00
_cell.angle_beta   90.00
_cell.angle_gamma   90.00
#
_symmetry.space_group_name_H-M   'P 1'
#
loop_
_entity.id
_entity.type
_entity.pdbx_description
1 polymer ?
#
loop_
_entity_poly.entity_id
_entity_poly.type
_entity_poly.pdbx_seq_one_letter_code
_entity_poly.pdbx_strand_id
1 'polypeptide(L)'
;MMYLVRKPPKDFEDLVKEHFRRRGYYILKACDAYMQGNLIGSRARDASVSSNESCSLTSVGFKLMLAKIVPKLYLALNEVGADCHEFKHLLQS
;
A
#
# COMPACT_ATOMS: atom_id res chain seq x y z
N MET A 1 -1.10 7.51 -4.89
CA MET A 1 -1.79 7.53 -3.57
C MET A 1 -1.36 8.74 -2.74
N MET A 2 -0.11 8.85 -2.29
CA MET A 2 0.36 9.97 -1.45
C MET A 2 0.02 11.37 -1.99
N TYR A 3 0.10 11.59 -3.32
CA TYR A 3 -0.27 12.87 -3.92
C TYR A 3 -1.72 13.26 -3.61
N LEU A 4 -2.67 12.32 -3.76
CA LEU A 4 -4.08 12.56 -3.46
C LEU A 4 -4.30 12.82 -1.96
N VAL A 5 -3.60 12.10 -1.09
CA VAL A 5 -3.66 12.33 0.37
C VAL A 5 -3.17 13.75 0.72
N ARG A 6 -2.09 14.23 0.08
CA ARG A 6 -1.49 15.54 0.37
C ARG A 6 -2.18 16.71 -0.32
N LYS A 7 -2.74 16.47 -1.50
CA LYS A 7 -3.41 17.46 -2.35
C LYS A 7 -4.71 16.84 -2.88
N PRO A 8 -5.71 16.65 -2.01
CA PRO A 8 -7.02 16.22 -2.46
C PRO A 8 -7.59 17.20 -3.49
N PRO A 9 -8.34 16.72 -4.50
CA PRO A 9 -9.09 17.60 -5.39
C PRO A 9 -10.07 18.46 -4.59
N LYS A 10 -10.28 19.68 -5.04
CA LYS A 10 -11.25 20.60 -4.43
C LYS A 10 -12.61 19.94 -4.36
N ASP A 11 -13.27 20.04 -3.22
CA ASP A 11 -14.60 19.50 -2.92
C ASP A 11 -14.63 17.95 -2.78
N PHE A 12 -13.46 17.29 -2.71
CA PHE A 12 -13.30 15.84 -2.50
C PHE A 12 -12.40 15.50 -1.30
N GLU A 13 -12.03 16.47 -0.47
CA GLU A 13 -11.11 16.32 0.66
C GLU A 13 -11.53 15.20 1.60
N ASP A 14 -12.80 15.21 2.03
CA ASP A 14 -13.32 14.23 2.97
C ASP A 14 -13.47 12.85 2.34
N LEU A 15 -13.87 12.78 1.06
CA LEU A 15 -13.94 11.53 0.32
C LEU A 15 -12.56 10.86 0.24
N VAL A 16 -11.52 11.64 -0.09
CA VAL A 16 -10.15 11.15 -0.20
C VAL A 16 -9.64 10.68 1.16
N LYS A 17 -9.81 11.49 2.21
CA LYS A 17 -9.42 11.11 3.57
C LYS A 17 -10.10 9.82 4.02
N GLU A 18 -11.42 9.74 3.89
CA GLU A 18 -12.20 8.58 4.31
C GLU A 18 -11.84 7.32 3.52
N HIS A 19 -11.60 7.46 2.21
CA HIS A 19 -11.15 6.36 1.37
C HIS A 19 -9.81 5.81 1.86
N PHE A 20 -8.81 6.67 2.06
CA PHE A 20 -7.48 6.21 2.48
C PHE A 20 -7.43 5.76 3.94
N ARG A 21 -8.29 6.30 4.81
CA ARG A 21 -8.49 5.79 6.18
C ARG A 21 -9.00 4.34 6.16
N ARG A 22 -10.05 4.05 5.37
CA ARG A 22 -10.63 2.70 5.25
C ARG A 22 -9.76 1.71 4.48
N ARG A 23 -9.02 2.19 3.47
CA ARG A 23 -8.24 1.34 2.57
C ARG A 23 -6.76 1.24 2.93
N GLY A 24 -6.25 2.07 3.85
CA GLY A 24 -4.84 2.11 4.19
C GLY A 24 -4.26 0.76 4.62
N TYR A 25 -4.99 0.01 5.45
CA TYR A 25 -4.63 -1.36 5.84
C TYR A 25 -4.36 -2.24 4.60
N TYR A 26 -5.32 -2.31 3.67
CA TYR A 26 -5.22 -3.16 2.48
C TYR A 26 -4.12 -2.69 1.51
N ILE A 27 -3.90 -1.37 1.42
CA ILE A 27 -2.81 -0.79 0.62
C ILE A 27 -1.46 -1.26 1.17
N LEU A 28 -1.24 -1.15 2.48
CA LEU A 28 0.00 -1.59 3.12
C LEU A 28 0.17 -3.10 3.05
N LYS A 29 -0.90 -3.87 3.23
CA LYS A 29 -0.90 -5.32 3.04
C LYS A 29 -0.39 -5.69 1.65
N ALA A 30 -0.94 -5.05 0.60
CA ALA A 30 -0.49 -5.27 -0.77
C ALA A 30 0.99 -4.90 -0.97
N CYS A 31 1.43 -3.76 -0.44
CA CYS A 31 2.84 -3.35 -0.48
C CYS A 31 3.76 -4.37 0.18
N ASP A 32 3.42 -4.88 1.36
CA ASP A 32 4.20 -5.91 2.06
C ASP A 32 4.34 -7.19 1.23
N ALA A 33 3.24 -7.69 0.67
CA ALA A 33 3.29 -8.84 -0.24
C ALA A 33 4.19 -8.56 -1.47
N TYR A 34 4.12 -7.37 -2.06
CA TYR A 34 4.96 -7.04 -3.20
C TYR A 34 6.44 -6.92 -2.81
N MET A 35 6.76 -6.45 -1.60
CA MET A 35 8.11 -6.46 -1.05
C MET A 35 8.66 -7.89 -0.91
N GLN A 36 7.79 -8.84 -0.56
CA GLN A 36 8.10 -10.28 -0.49
C GLN A 36 8.21 -10.95 -1.87
N GLY A 37 7.97 -10.21 -2.97
CA GLY A 37 8.15 -10.71 -4.33
C GLY A 37 6.87 -11.14 -5.04
N ASN A 38 5.71 -11.04 -4.40
CA ASN A 38 4.43 -11.45 -4.98
C ASN A 38 4.07 -10.60 -6.21
N LEU A 39 3.41 -11.21 -7.21
CA LEU A 39 3.00 -10.54 -8.45
C LEU A 39 2.08 -9.33 -8.17
N ILE A 40 2.30 -8.22 -8.88
CA ILE A 40 1.44 -7.04 -8.78
C ILE A 40 0.03 -7.39 -9.26
N GLY A 41 -0.99 -7.12 -8.44
CA GLY A 41 -2.38 -7.42 -8.77
C GLY A 41 -2.80 -8.87 -8.50
N SER A 42 -1.93 -9.72 -7.95
CA SER A 42 -2.27 -11.10 -7.57
C SER A 42 -3.24 -11.25 -6.41
N ARG A 43 -3.61 -10.15 -5.73
CA ARG A 43 -4.49 -10.22 -4.55
C ARG A 43 -5.95 -9.95 -4.93
N ALA A 44 -6.86 -10.73 -4.34
CA ALA A 44 -8.30 -10.51 -4.49
C ALA A 44 -8.75 -9.24 -3.74
N ARG A 45 -10.04 -8.86 -3.87
CA ARG A 45 -10.61 -7.61 -3.33
C ARG A 45 -10.47 -7.44 -1.81
N ASP A 46 -10.34 -8.54 -1.09
CA ASP A 46 -10.09 -8.64 0.35
C ASP A 46 -8.59 -8.71 0.71
N ALA A 47 -7.74 -8.54 -0.29
CA ALA A 47 -6.32 -8.78 -0.23
C ALA A 47 -5.96 -10.24 0.13
N SER A 48 -6.75 -11.26 -0.23
CA SER A 48 -6.30 -12.66 -0.17
C SER A 48 -5.41 -13.03 -1.37
N VAL A 49 -4.60 -14.07 -1.26
CA VAL A 49 -3.73 -14.56 -2.34
C VAL A 49 -4.60 -15.28 -3.38
N SER A 50 -4.54 -14.88 -4.66
CA SER A 50 -5.20 -15.66 -5.73
C SER A 50 -4.34 -16.88 -6.09
N SER A 51 -4.99 -18.03 -6.26
CA SER A 51 -4.39 -19.36 -6.42
C SER A 51 -3.67 -19.61 -7.75
N ASN A 52 -3.34 -18.57 -8.53
CA ASN A 52 -2.61 -18.71 -9.80
C ASN A 52 -1.11 -18.51 -9.57
N GLU A 53 -0.46 -19.54 -9.03
CA GLU A 53 0.98 -19.65 -8.81
C GLU A 53 1.77 -19.96 -10.10
N SER A 54 1.57 -19.20 -11.17
CA SER A 54 2.46 -19.27 -12.34
C SER A 54 3.42 -18.08 -12.34
N CYS A 55 4.48 -18.21 -11.52
CA CYS A 55 5.80 -17.58 -11.63
C CYS A 55 5.91 -16.26 -12.41
N SER A 56 5.43 -15.17 -11.83
CA SER A 56 5.89 -13.83 -12.19
C SER A 56 6.17 -13.05 -10.91
N LEU A 57 7.42 -13.07 -10.47
CA LEU A 57 7.88 -12.33 -9.30
C LEU A 57 8.05 -10.85 -9.66
N THR A 58 7.79 -9.94 -8.72
CA THR A 58 8.13 -8.52 -8.93
C THR A 58 9.62 -8.36 -9.23
N SER A 59 9.96 -7.46 -10.15
CA SER A 59 11.37 -7.18 -10.47
C SER A 59 12.12 -6.62 -9.26
N VAL A 60 13.43 -6.88 -9.21
CA VAL A 60 14.31 -6.33 -8.16
C VAL A 60 14.25 -4.80 -8.14
N GLY A 61 14.26 -4.16 -9.31
CA GLY A 61 14.16 -2.70 -9.43
C GLY A 61 12.86 -2.15 -8.84
N PHE A 62 11.73 -2.86 -9.04
CA PHE A 62 10.46 -2.49 -8.42
C PHE A 62 10.52 -2.59 -6.90
N LYS A 63 11.05 -3.69 -6.35
CA LYS A 63 11.21 -3.86 -4.89
C LYS A 63 12.08 -2.76 -4.27
N LEU A 64 13.19 -2.41 -4.91
CA LEU A 64 14.07 -1.32 -4.45
C LEU A 64 13.36 0.05 -4.47
N MET A 65 12.55 0.31 -5.49
CA MET A 65 11.76 1.54 -5.55
C MET A 65 10.67 1.53 -4.47
N LEU A 66 9.99 0.40 -4.28
CA LEU A 66 8.95 0.23 -3.29
C LEU A 66 9.48 0.41 -1.86
N ALA A 67 10.64 -0.18 -1.53
CA ALA A 67 11.34 0.01 -0.25
C ALA A 67 11.53 1.49 0.11
N LYS A 68 11.86 2.35 -0.88
CA LYS A 68 12.03 3.80 -0.66
C LYS A 68 10.72 4.56 -0.48
N ILE A 69 9.61 4.04 -1.00
CA ILE A 69 8.33 4.73 -1.06
C ILE A 69 7.40 4.30 0.08
N VAL A 70 7.41 3.03 0.46
CA VAL A 70 6.50 2.46 1.47
C VAL A 70 6.61 3.15 2.82
N PRO A 71 7.79 3.49 3.37
CA PRO A 71 7.86 4.21 4.64
C PRO A 71 7.10 5.54 4.59
N LYS A 72 7.21 6.28 3.48
CA LYS A 72 6.51 7.56 3.29
C LYS A 72 5.01 7.36 3.12
N LEU A 73 4.61 6.28 2.46
CA LEU A 73 3.21 5.91 2.29
C LEU A 73 2.58 5.49 3.62
N TYR A 74 3.29 4.69 4.42
CA TYR A 74 2.89 4.29 5.78
C TYR A 74 2.58 5.52 6.62
N LEU A 75 3.50 6.50 6.67
CA LEU A 75 3.32 7.71 7.46
C LEU A 75 2.09 8.49 7.00
N ALA A 76 1.93 8.71 5.69
CA ALA A 76 0.77 9.41 5.14
C ALA A 76 -0.55 8.69 5.42
N LEU A 77 -0.58 7.35 5.40
CA LEU A 77 -1.77 6.56 5.72
C LEU A 77 -2.09 6.58 7.22
N ASN A 78 -1.06 6.52 8.06
CA ASN A 78 -1.21 6.61 9.52
C ASN A 78 -1.72 8.01 9.94
N GLU A 79 -1.23 9.08 9.31
CA GLU A 79 -1.70 10.45 9.53
C GLU A 79 -3.17 10.66 9.20
N VAL A 80 -3.71 9.97 8.18
CA VAL A 80 -5.16 10.00 7.87
C VAL A 80 -6.00 9.05 8.74
N GLY A 81 -5.38 8.38 9.71
CA GLY A 81 -6.06 7.50 10.68
C GLY A 81 -6.35 6.09 10.18
N ALA A 82 -5.61 5.60 9.18
CA ALA A 82 -5.70 4.19 8.79
C ALA A 82 -5.08 3.27 9.86
N ASP A 83 -5.61 2.06 9.99
CA ASP A 83 -5.00 1.02 10.84
C ASP A 83 -3.73 0.46 10.17
N CYS A 84 -2.58 0.92 10.64
CA CYS A 84 -1.26 0.60 10.09
C CYS A 84 -0.42 -0.28 11.03
N HIS A 85 -0.90 -0.64 12.22
CA HIS A 85 -0.06 -1.17 13.30
C HIS A 85 0.70 -2.46 12.94
N GLU A 86 0.09 -3.34 12.14
CA GLU A 86 0.68 -4.61 11.66
C GLU A 86 1.93 -4.37 10.78
N PHE A 87 2.01 -3.21 10.13
CA PHE A 87 2.99 -2.91 9.08
C PHE A 87 4.16 -2.05 9.55
N LYS A 88 4.39 -1.90 10.87
CA LYS A 88 5.51 -1.11 11.41
C LYS A 88 6.88 -1.53 10.87
N HIS A 89 7.05 -2.82 10.55
CA HIS A 89 8.27 -3.36 9.97
C HIS A 89 8.63 -2.72 8.61
N LEU A 90 7.63 -2.20 7.88
CA LEU A 90 7.83 -1.51 6.60
C LEU A 90 8.50 -0.13 6.75
N LEU A 91 8.69 0.38 7.97
CA LEU A 91 9.44 1.62 8.22
C LEU A 91 10.96 1.42 8.20
N GLN A 92 11.44 0.18 8.29
CA GLN A 92 12.86 -0.17 8.39
C GLN A 92 13.41 -0.86 7.14
N SER A 93 12.59 -1.00 6.08
CA SER A 93 12.94 -1.66 4.81
C SER A 93 13.74 -0.79 3.85
#